data_AF-A0A351ZW01-F1
#
_entry.id   AF-A0A351ZW01-F1
#
_cell.length_a   1.000
_cell.length_b   1.000
_cell.length_c   1.000
_cell.angle_alpha   90.00
_cell.angle_beta   90.00
_cell.angle_gamma   90.00
#
_symmetry.space_group_name_H-M   'P 1'
#
loop_
_entity.id
_entity.type
_entity.pdbx_description
1 polymer ?
#
loop_
_entity_poly.entity_id
_entity_poly.type
_entity_poly.pdbx_seq_one_letter_code
_entity_poly.pdbx_strand_id
1 'polypeptide(L)'
;VVALATGTAVQREMLQEALNRWWRPIMHFFGPPDVASQHTEKLMRWKVKMASNDDMRQQFFNQYVPKILELGLTIPDPELKKDPETGKWSYGDPDWDEFKRVINGHGPCNAERLAVRRKAEENGRWVRQALARAADTYVAPLS
;
A
#
# COMPACT_ATOMS: atom_id res chain seq x y z
N VAL A 1 -9.80 -4.12 12.98
CA VAL A 1 -10.68 -4.70 11.94
C VAL A 1 -11.78 -5.54 12.57
N VAL A 2 -11.46 -6.65 13.25
CA VAL A 2 -12.47 -7.52 13.90
C VAL A 2 -13.39 -6.75 14.83
N ALA A 3 -12.85 -5.89 15.70
CA ALA A 3 -13.64 -5.05 16.60
C ALA A 3 -14.67 -4.14 15.88
N LEU A 4 -14.40 -3.69 14.65
CA LEU A 4 -15.36 -2.90 13.86
C LEU A 4 -16.37 -3.82 13.16
N ALA A 5 -15.91 -4.95 12.62
CA ALA A 5 -16.75 -5.93 11.94
C ALA A 5 -17.81 -6.57 12.87
N THR A 6 -17.45 -6.80 14.13
CA THR A 6 -18.34 -7.34 15.17
C THR A 6 -18.93 -6.26 16.08
N GLY A 7 -18.79 -4.99 15.68
CA GLY A 7 -19.22 -3.83 16.45
C GLY A 7 -20.64 -3.38 16.12
N THR A 8 -20.92 -2.10 16.39
CA THR A 8 -22.19 -1.46 16.05
C THR A 8 -22.39 -1.34 14.53
N ALA A 9 -23.62 -1.06 14.09
CA ALA A 9 -23.92 -0.81 12.68
C ALA A 9 -23.03 0.30 12.08
N VAL A 10 -22.82 1.39 12.81
CA VAL A 10 -21.94 2.50 12.40
C VAL A 10 -20.49 2.03 12.25
N GLN A 11 -19.99 1.19 13.15
CA GLN A 11 -18.62 0.66 13.06
C GLN A 11 -18.45 -0.26 11.84
N ARG A 12 -19.46 -1.07 11.53
CA ARG A 12 -19.46 -1.93 10.34
C ARG A 12 -19.50 -1.10 9.06
N GLU A 13 -20.31 -0.05 9.03
CA GLU A 13 -20.38 0.87 7.89
C GLU A 13 -19.05 1.61 7.67
N MET A 14 -18.42 2.11 8.74
CA MET A 14 -17.08 2.72 8.66
C MET A 14 -16.04 1.76 8.08
N LEU A 15 -16.10 0.48 8.45
CA LEU A 15 -15.20 -0.54 7.91
C LEU A 15 -15.47 -0.80 6.42
N GLN A 16 -16.75 -0.92 6.03
CA GLN A 16 -17.13 -1.10 4.64
C GLN A 16 -16.74 0.10 3.77
N GLU A 17 -16.93 1.31 4.26
CA GLU A 17 -16.56 2.55 3.57
C GLU A 17 -15.03 2.63 3.35
N ALA A 18 -14.25 2.26 4.36
CA ALA A 18 -12.80 2.16 4.22
C ALA A 18 -12.39 1.11 3.18
N LEU A 19 -13.01 -0.08 3.19
CA LEU A 19 -12.77 -1.10 2.18
C LEU A 19 -13.10 -0.59 0.78
N ASN A 20 -14.23 0.10 0.62
CA ASN A 20 -14.68 0.67 -0.65
C ASN A 20 -13.64 1.61 -1.26
N ARG A 21 -13.09 2.52 -0.45
CA ARG A 21 -12.05 3.46 -0.90
C ARG A 21 -10.71 2.80 -1.21
N TRP A 22 -10.33 1.80 -0.43
CA TRP A 22 -8.98 1.22 -0.51
C TRP A 22 -8.85 0.04 -1.47
N TRP A 23 -9.96 -0.57 -1.91
CA TRP A 23 -9.91 -1.77 -2.75
C TRP A 23 -9.07 -1.59 -4.02
N ARG A 24 -9.35 -0.56 -4.83
CA ARG A 24 -8.58 -0.29 -6.06
C ARG A 24 -7.13 0.13 -5.77
N PRO A 25 -6.84 1.09 -4.86
CA PRO A 25 -5.46 1.44 -4.53
C PRO A 25 -4.59 0.25 -4.07
N ILE A 26 -5.16 -0.72 -3.35
CA ILE A 26 -4.40 -1.91 -2.91
C ILE A 26 -3.90 -2.72 -4.12
N MET A 27 -4.63 -2.79 -5.22
CA MET A 27 -4.19 -3.49 -6.43
C MET A 27 -2.95 -2.82 -7.06
N HIS A 28 -2.84 -1.50 -6.95
CA HIS A 28 -1.71 -0.71 -7.41
C HIS A 28 -0.44 -0.90 -6.57
N PHE A 29 -0.56 -1.38 -5.31
CA PHE A 29 0.60 -1.54 -4.43
C PHE A 29 1.58 -2.60 -4.92
N PHE A 30 1.10 -3.59 -5.68
CA PHE A 30 1.91 -4.63 -6.29
C PHE A 30 2.63 -4.16 -7.56
N GLY A 31 2.38 -2.94 -8.03
CA GLY A 31 2.93 -2.39 -9.26
C GLY A 31 2.08 -2.70 -10.50
N PRO A 32 2.56 -2.31 -11.70
CA PRO A 32 1.83 -2.51 -12.95
C PRO A 32 1.68 -4.00 -13.30
N PRO A 33 0.78 -4.37 -14.22
CA PRO A 33 0.67 -5.72 -14.76
C PRO A 33 2.01 -6.20 -15.30
N ASP A 34 2.22 -7.52 -15.30
CA ASP A 34 3.50 -8.08 -15.75
C ASP A 34 3.83 -7.68 -17.20
N VAL A 35 2.83 -7.56 -18.06
CA VAL A 35 2.95 -7.09 -19.46
C VAL A 35 3.47 -5.66 -19.60
N ALA A 36 3.32 -4.83 -18.56
CA ALA A 36 3.78 -3.45 -18.53
C ALA A 36 4.99 -3.24 -17.59
N SER A 37 5.51 -4.32 -17.00
CA SER A 37 6.54 -4.25 -15.95
C SER A 37 7.95 -4.43 -16.52
N GLN A 38 8.57 -3.32 -16.94
CA GLN A 38 9.86 -3.29 -17.63
C GLN A 38 11.04 -3.93 -16.85
N HIS A 39 10.95 -3.99 -15.52
CA HIS A 39 12.05 -4.48 -14.68
C HIS A 39 11.84 -5.91 -14.17
N THR A 40 10.65 -6.50 -14.35
CA THR A 40 10.31 -7.78 -13.71
C THR A 40 11.27 -8.89 -14.12
N GLU A 41 11.56 -9.07 -15.41
CA GLU A 41 12.45 -10.15 -15.88
C GLU A 41 13.84 -10.09 -15.22
N LYS A 42 14.44 -8.91 -15.20
CA LYS A 42 15.78 -8.69 -14.63
C LYS A 42 15.80 -8.89 -13.12
N LEU A 43 14.80 -8.36 -12.40
CA LEU A 43 14.71 -8.48 -10.94
C LEU A 43 14.42 -9.91 -10.48
N MET A 44 13.62 -10.66 -11.25
CA MET A 44 13.38 -12.08 -11.01
C MET A 44 14.64 -12.92 -11.25
N ARG A 45 15.37 -12.64 -12.34
CA ARG A 45 16.64 -13.32 -12.66
C ARG A 45 17.67 -13.16 -11.53
N TRP A 46 17.74 -11.98 -10.94
CA TRP A 46 18.65 -11.68 -9.82
C TRP A 46 18.10 -12.08 -8.45
N LYS A 47 16.89 -12.66 -8.39
CA LYS A 47 16.21 -13.02 -7.14
C LYS A 47 16.02 -11.84 -6.17
N VAL A 48 15.94 -10.62 -6.72
CA VAL A 48 15.49 -9.43 -5.98
C VAL A 48 13.97 -9.46 -5.83
N LYS A 49 13.29 -10.01 -6.84
CA LYS A 49 11.85 -10.30 -6.83
C LYS A 49 11.67 -11.82 -6.88
N MET A 50 10.82 -12.36 -6.01
CA MET A 50 10.60 -13.81 -5.89
C MET A 50 9.32 -14.29 -6.60
N ALA A 51 8.39 -13.38 -6.90
CA ALA A 51 7.13 -13.64 -7.59
C ALA A 51 6.73 -12.39 -8.39
N SER A 52 6.01 -12.55 -9.51
CA SER A 52 5.61 -11.46 -10.40
C SER A 52 4.67 -10.44 -9.72
N ASN A 53 4.37 -9.30 -10.37
CA ASN A 53 3.46 -8.33 -9.78
C ASN A 53 2.04 -8.92 -9.70
N ASP A 54 1.63 -9.60 -10.77
CA ASP A 54 0.33 -10.26 -10.84
C ASP A 54 0.25 -11.47 -9.91
N ASP A 55 1.32 -12.26 -9.77
CA ASP A 55 1.39 -13.36 -8.79
C ASP A 55 1.19 -12.86 -7.36
N MET A 56 1.81 -11.73 -6.99
CA MET A 56 1.65 -11.14 -5.67
C MET A 56 0.22 -10.64 -5.44
N ARG A 57 -0.43 -10.08 -6.47
CA ARG A 57 -1.83 -9.69 -6.40
C ARG A 57 -2.75 -10.90 -6.23
N GLN A 58 -2.50 -12.00 -6.95
CA GLN A 58 -3.26 -13.25 -6.78
C GLN A 58 -3.08 -13.86 -5.39
N GLN A 59 -1.87 -13.83 -4.82
CA GLN A 59 -1.63 -14.28 -3.44
C GLN A 59 -2.41 -13.44 -2.44
N PHE A 60 -2.44 -12.12 -2.62
CA PHE A 60 -3.27 -11.23 -1.81
C PHE A 60 -4.75 -11.61 -1.88
N PHE A 61 -5.31 -11.81 -3.08
CA PHE A 61 -6.72 -12.19 -3.22
C PHE A 61 -7.02 -13.53 -2.57
N ASN A 62 -6.17 -14.54 -2.80
CA ASN A 62 -6.31 -15.85 -2.17
C ASN A 62 -6.32 -15.77 -0.64
N GLN A 63 -5.51 -14.88 -0.07
CA GLN A 63 -5.41 -14.75 1.39
C GLN A 63 -6.53 -13.92 2.00
N TYR A 64 -6.97 -12.85 1.33
CA TYR A 64 -7.81 -11.83 1.95
C TYR A 64 -9.25 -11.79 1.45
N VAL A 65 -9.55 -12.17 0.20
CA VAL A 65 -10.94 -12.21 -0.29
C VAL A 65 -11.82 -13.12 0.57
N PRO A 66 -11.43 -14.37 0.89
CA PRO A 66 -12.26 -15.23 1.75
C PRO A 66 -12.50 -14.61 3.13
N LYS A 67 -11.48 -13.97 3.71
CA LYS A 67 -11.57 -13.33 5.04
C LYS A 67 -12.50 -12.12 5.04
N ILE A 68 -12.47 -11.32 3.97
CA ILE A 68 -13.36 -10.17 3.81
C ILE A 68 -14.82 -10.65 3.76
N LEU A 69 -15.09 -11.71 2.99
CA LEU A 69 -16.42 -12.29 2.86
C LEU A 69 -16.88 -12.97 4.15
N GLU A 70 -15.99 -13.65 4.88
CA GLU A 70 -16.28 -14.26 6.19
C GLU A 70 -16.68 -13.22 7.24
N LEU A 71 -16.09 -12.01 7.17
CA LEU A 71 -16.50 -10.87 8.01
C LEU A 71 -17.84 -10.24 7.58
N GLY A 72 -18.49 -10.76 6.54
CA GLY A 72 -19.77 -10.26 6.03
C GLY A 72 -19.66 -8.89 5.36
N LEU A 73 -18.48 -8.53 4.85
CA LEU A 73 -18.27 -7.33 4.05
C LEU A 73 -18.47 -7.64 2.56
N THR A 74 -18.82 -6.61 1.79
CA THR A 74 -18.87 -6.68 0.33
C THR A 74 -17.58 -6.15 -0.27
N ILE A 75 -17.21 -6.67 -1.44
CA ILE A 75 -16.05 -6.18 -2.18
C ILE A 75 -16.55 -5.32 -3.34
N PRO A 76 -16.06 -4.08 -3.53
CA PRO A 76 -16.53 -3.15 -4.56
C PRO A 76 -15.95 -3.50 -5.95
N ASP A 77 -16.06 -4.76 -6.36
CA ASP A 77 -15.56 -5.27 -7.63
C ASP A 77 -16.50 -6.35 -8.18
N PRO A 78 -17.41 -5.97 -9.10
CA PRO A 78 -18.35 -6.91 -9.71
C PRO A 78 -17.68 -8.00 -10.56
N GLU A 79 -16.45 -7.79 -11.01
CA GLU A 79 -15.71 -8.72 -11.86
C GLU A 79 -14.88 -9.72 -11.05
N LEU A 80 -14.87 -9.57 -9.72
CA LEU A 80 -14.16 -10.44 -8.80
C LEU A 80 -14.82 -11.82 -8.74
N LYS A 81 -14.17 -12.81 -9.36
CA LYS A 81 -14.60 -14.22 -9.31
C LYS A 81 -13.39 -15.13 -9.29
N LYS A 82 -13.48 -16.22 -8.51
CA LYS A 82 -12.46 -17.26 -8.50
C LYS A 82 -12.83 -18.31 -9.54
N ASP A 83 -11.91 -18.55 -10.47
CA ASP A 83 -12.00 -19.65 -11.41
C ASP A 83 -11.75 -20.98 -10.64
N PRO A 84 -12.70 -21.93 -10.65
CA PRO A 84 -12.56 -23.19 -9.95
C PRO A 84 -11.53 -24.13 -10.58
N GLU A 85 -11.24 -24.00 -11.88
CA GLU A 85 -10.30 -24.88 -12.60
C GLU A 85 -8.86 -24.44 -12.36
N THR A 86 -8.60 -23.13 -12.49
CA THR A 86 -7.23 -22.58 -12.37
C THR A 86 -6.91 -22.09 -10.97
N GLY A 87 -7.92 -21.89 -10.11
CA GLY A 87 -7.78 -21.29 -8.78
C GLY A 87 -7.43 -19.80 -8.80
N LYS A 88 -7.40 -19.16 -9.98
CA LYS A 88 -7.09 -17.74 -10.14
C LYS A 88 -8.32 -16.87 -9.95
N TRP A 89 -8.13 -15.71 -9.35
CA TRP A 89 -9.12 -14.64 -9.34
C TRP A 89 -9.05 -13.84 -10.63
N SER A 90 -10.19 -13.61 -11.29
CA SER A 90 -10.36 -12.43 -12.14
C SER A 90 -10.87 -11.28 -11.28
N TYR A 91 -10.57 -10.05 -11.67
CA TYR A 91 -10.88 -8.83 -10.95
C TYR A 91 -10.94 -7.68 -11.96
N GLY A 92 -11.64 -6.60 -11.62
CA GLY A 92 -11.77 -5.44 -12.50
C GLY A 92 -10.45 -4.70 -12.68
N ASP A 93 -10.28 -4.06 -13.84
CA ASP A 93 -9.08 -3.27 -14.13
C ASP A 93 -8.97 -2.06 -13.16
N PRO A 94 -7.88 -1.94 -12.37
CA PRO A 94 -7.78 -0.94 -11.30
C PRO A 94 -7.55 0.52 -11.77
N ASP A 95 -7.57 0.81 -13.07
CA ASP A 95 -7.18 2.09 -13.70
C ASP A 95 -5.66 2.37 -13.59
N TRP A 96 -4.91 1.83 -14.57
CA TRP A 96 -3.46 2.03 -14.65
C TRP A 96 -3.02 3.46 -14.98
N ASP A 97 -3.93 4.33 -15.45
CA ASP A 97 -3.61 5.73 -15.64
C ASP A 97 -3.71 6.48 -14.30
N GLU A 98 -4.62 6.10 -13.41
CA GLU A 98 -4.60 6.53 -12.01
C GLU A 98 -3.28 6.13 -11.35
N PHE A 99 -2.87 4.87 -11.49
CA PHE A 99 -1.58 4.41 -10.99
C PHE A 99 -0.43 5.32 -11.42
N LYS A 100 -0.31 5.58 -12.73
CA LYS A 100 0.74 6.45 -13.30
C LYS A 100 0.66 7.88 -12.73
N ARG A 101 -0.55 8.46 -12.63
CA ARG A 101 -0.73 9.81 -12.04
C ARG A 101 -0.22 9.85 -10.60
N VAL A 102 -0.58 8.85 -9.79
CA VAL A 102 -0.24 8.80 -8.36
C VAL A 102 1.27 8.63 -8.16
N ILE A 103 1.93 7.71 -8.87
CA ILE A 103 3.38 7.48 -8.69
C ILE A 103 4.22 8.67 -9.19
N ASN A 104 3.70 9.42 -10.16
CA ASN A 104 4.34 10.64 -10.68
C ASN A 104 4.07 11.89 -9.82
N GLY A 105 3.43 11.73 -8.65
CA GLY A 105 3.27 12.84 -7.71
C GLY A 105 1.94 13.59 -7.80
N HIS A 106 0.98 13.11 -8.59
CA HIS A 106 -0.32 13.76 -8.81
C HIS A 106 -1.50 12.97 -8.20
N GLY A 107 -1.24 12.22 -7.14
CA GLY A 107 -2.28 11.56 -6.34
C GLY A 107 -2.80 12.45 -5.19
N PRO A 108 -3.78 11.94 -4.41
CA PRO A 108 -4.58 12.75 -3.50
C PRO A 108 -3.77 13.42 -2.37
N CYS A 109 -2.67 12.82 -1.94
CA CYS A 109 -1.87 13.35 -0.81
C CYS A 109 -0.38 13.51 -1.14
N ASN A 110 0.05 13.38 -2.40
CA ASN A 110 1.48 13.41 -2.74
C ASN A 110 2.15 14.73 -2.32
N ALA A 111 1.52 15.87 -2.65
CA ALA A 111 2.03 17.19 -2.31
C ALA A 111 2.16 17.38 -0.78
N GLU A 112 1.13 17.01 -0.04
CA GLU A 112 1.09 17.09 1.43
C GLU A 112 2.15 16.19 2.08
N ARG A 113 2.27 14.93 1.62
CA ARG A 113 3.26 13.97 2.13
C ARG A 113 4.68 14.48 1.94
N LEU A 114 4.99 15.02 0.75
CA LEU A 114 6.29 15.60 0.47
C LEU A 114 6.53 16.88 1.29
N ALA A 115 5.51 17.72 1.49
CA ALA A 115 5.63 18.92 2.32
C ALA A 115 5.93 18.57 3.78
N VAL A 116 5.29 17.55 4.35
CA VAL A 116 5.59 17.05 5.69
C VAL A 116 7.04 16.58 5.80
N ARG A 117 7.54 15.84 4.80
CA ARG A 117 8.95 15.38 4.78
C ARG A 117 9.93 16.54 4.67
N ARG A 118 9.67 17.53 3.79
CA ARG A 118 10.49 18.74 3.68
C ARG A 118 10.53 19.52 4.99
N LYS A 119 9.37 19.74 5.61
CA LYS A 119 9.27 20.45 6.89
C LYS A 119 10.03 19.75 8.00
N ALA A 120 9.93 18.42 8.10
CA ALA A 120 10.68 17.64 9.08
C ALA A 120 12.20 17.75 8.85
N GLU A 121 12.63 17.70 7.59
CA GLU A 121 14.03 17.87 7.21
C GLU A 121 14.52 19.28 7.59
N GLU A 122 13.83 20.33 7.17
CA GLU A 122 14.19 21.73 7.45
C GLU A 122 14.23 22.03 8.95
N ASN A 123 13.18 21.68 9.68
CA ASN A 123 13.08 21.95 11.11
C ASN A 123 14.08 21.13 11.94
N GLY A 124 14.37 19.90 11.52
CA GLY A 124 15.34 19.02 12.18
C GLY A 124 16.79 19.31 11.81
N ARG A 125 17.06 20.24 10.88
CA ARG A 125 18.40 20.49 10.34
C ARG A 125 19.42 20.84 11.41
N TRP A 126 19.04 21.71 12.35
CA TRP A 126 19.94 22.14 13.43
C TRP A 126 20.34 20.97 14.34
N VAL A 127 19.41 20.03 14.61
CA VAL A 127 19.70 18.84 15.42
C VAL A 127 20.72 17.96 14.72
N ARG A 128 20.52 17.70 13.42
CA ARG A 128 21.47 16.92 12.61
C ARG A 128 22.84 17.58 12.57
N GLN A 129 22.89 18.92 12.45
CA GLN A 129 24.14 19.67 12.49
C GLN A 129 24.82 19.63 13.85
N ALA A 130 24.06 19.71 14.96
CA ALA A 130 24.61 19.61 16.31
C ALA A 130 25.22 18.23 16.55
N LEU A 131 24.50 17.15 16.20
CA LEU A 131 24.98 15.78 16.36
C LEU A 131 26.14 15.42 15.43
N ALA A 132 26.27 16.08 14.27
CA ALA A 132 27.37 15.84 13.34
C ALA A 132 28.70 16.46 13.77
N ARG A 133 28.72 17.31 14.82
CA ARG A 133 29.96 17.90 15.34
C ARG A 133 30.68 16.87 16.21
N ALA A 134 31.73 16.25 15.65
CA ALA A 134 32.58 15.28 16.35
C ALA A 134 33.34 15.85 17.57
N ALA A 135 33.34 17.18 17.76
CA ALA A 135 34.14 17.87 18.77
C ALA A 135 33.39 18.15 20.09
N ASP A 136 32.09 17.89 20.16
CA ASP A 136 31.32 18.20 21.37
C ASP A 136 31.51 17.09 22.41
N THR A 137 32.34 17.38 23.42
CA THR A 137 32.55 16.51 24.58
C THR A 137 31.24 16.37 25.34
N TYR A 138 30.78 15.14 25.59
CA TYR A 138 29.64 14.91 26.48
C TYR A 138 29.95 15.50 27.86
N VAL A 139 29.19 16.53 28.26
CA VAL A 139 29.25 17.09 29.61
C VAL A 139 28.03 16.56 30.36
N ALA A 140 28.26 15.81 31.44
CA ALA A 140 27.19 15.35 32.30
C ALA A 140 26.41 16.56 32.85
N PRO A 141 25.07 16.55 32.83
CA PRO A 141 24.28 17.65 33.39
C PRO A 141 24.60 17.79 34.88
N LEU A 142 24.81 19.04 35.33
CA LEU A 142 24.97 19.37 36.74
C LEU A 142 23.70 18.95 37.49
N SER A 143 23.87 18.05 38.45
CA SER A 143 22.85 17.58 39.41
C SER A 143 22.40 18.69 40.34
#